data_AF-A0A521WMW7-F1
#
_entry.id   AF-A0A521WMW7-F1
#
_cell.length_a   1.000
_cell.length_b   1.000
_cell.length_c   1.000
_cell.angle_alpha   90.00
_cell.angle_beta   90.00
_cell.angle_gamma   90.00
#
_symmetry.space_group_name_H-M   'P 1'
#
loop_
_entity.id
_entity.type
_entity.pdbx_description
1 polymer ?
#
loop_
_entity_poly.entity_id
_entity_poly.type
_entity_poly.pdbx_seq_one_letter_code
_entity_poly.pdbx_strand_id
1 'polypeptide(L)'
;MISNFFNAVFYDPIYNALVALVAVVPGGDVGVAVILVTIVIRLVLLPFSLSAARTQRAMKSLEPKIKELKEKHKGDKEKEALETLSLYKEARVNPFATILIVFIQIPVLLALYWVFYYEPFSTVDAINTARLYGITPTPGFISLDFFGSISVAGKS
;
A
#
# COMPACT_ATOMS: atom_id res chain seq x y z
N MET A 1 0.92 17.07 -14.35
CA MET A 1 1.01 17.34 -12.89
C MET A 1 0.71 16.10 -12.05
N ILE A 2 -0.44 15.44 -12.23
CA ILE A 2 -0.79 14.22 -11.46
C ILE A 2 0.19 13.06 -11.71
N SER A 3 0.61 12.84 -12.97
CA SER A 3 1.63 11.84 -13.31
C SER A 3 2.95 12.09 -12.55
N ASN A 4 3.49 13.31 -12.58
CA ASN A 4 4.75 13.63 -11.89
C ASN A 4 4.63 13.43 -10.37
N PHE A 5 3.51 13.81 -9.76
CA PHE A 5 3.28 13.57 -8.34
C PHE A 5 3.25 12.07 -8.01
N PHE A 6 2.48 11.28 -8.77
CA PHE A 6 2.41 9.84 -8.57
C PHE A 6 3.79 9.18 -8.73
N ASN A 7 4.55 9.62 -9.74
CA ASN A 7 5.88 9.09 -9.96
C ASN A 7 6.81 9.41 -8.78
N ALA A 8 6.87 10.68 -8.38
CA ALA A 8 7.75 11.12 -7.30
C ALA A 8 7.41 10.52 -5.93
N VAL A 9 6.12 10.30 -5.64
CA VAL A 9 5.65 9.85 -4.30
C VAL A 9 5.54 8.33 -4.20
N PHE A 10 5.14 7.65 -5.27
CA PHE A 10 4.88 6.21 -5.24
C PHE A 10 5.83 5.44 -6.15
N TYR A 11 5.87 5.75 -7.44
CA TYR A 11 6.61 4.94 -8.41
C TYR A 11 8.12 4.94 -8.18
N ASP A 12 8.77 6.11 -8.18
CA ASP A 12 10.22 6.23 -8.08
C ASP A 12 10.75 5.71 -6.74
N PRO A 13 10.13 6.01 -5.57
CA PRO A 13 10.57 5.43 -4.30
C PRO A 13 10.44 3.91 -4.25
N ILE A 14 9.34 3.36 -4.78
CA ILE A 14 9.12 1.90 -4.80
C ILE A 14 10.10 1.22 -5.75
N TYR A 15 10.34 1.80 -6.93
CA TYR A 15 11.31 1.31 -7.89
C TYR A 15 12.73 1.29 -7.30
N ASN A 16 13.15 2.40 -6.70
CA ASN A 16 14.46 2.53 -6.06
C ASN A 16 14.63 1.58 -4.88
N ALA A 17 13.59 1.45 -4.03
CA ALA A 17 13.61 0.49 -2.94
C ALA A 17 13.75 -0.95 -3.43
N LEU A 18 13.04 -1.30 -4.52
CA LEU A 18 13.12 -2.63 -5.11
C LEU A 18 14.52 -2.91 -5.67
N VAL A 19 15.08 -1.99 -6.46
CA VAL A 19 16.44 -2.13 -7.02
C VAL A 19 17.50 -2.22 -5.92
N ALA A 20 17.41 -1.35 -4.89
CA ALA A 20 18.30 -1.40 -3.75
C ALA A 20 18.22 -2.74 -3.01
N LEU A 21 17.00 -3.29 -2.85
CA LEU A 21 16.81 -4.58 -2.19
C LEU A 21 17.33 -5.74 -3.04
N VAL A 22 17.13 -5.73 -4.36
CA VAL A 22 17.73 -6.71 -5.27
C VAL A 22 19.25 -6.69 -5.16
N ALA A 23 19.88 -5.51 -5.03
CA ALA A 23 21.32 -5.39 -4.87
C ALA A 23 21.86 -5.92 -3.53
N VAL A 24 21.03 -5.91 -2.47
CA VAL A 24 21.41 -6.38 -1.13
C VAL A 24 21.06 -7.86 -0.91
N VAL A 25 20.03 -8.37 -1.60
CA VAL A 25 19.57 -9.74 -1.46
C VAL A 25 20.58 -10.72 -2.07
N PRO A 26 20.99 -11.78 -1.32
CA PRO A 26 21.85 -12.82 -1.87
C PRO A 26 21.21 -13.48 -3.10
N GLY A 27 21.96 -13.60 -4.19
CA GLY A 27 21.45 -14.17 -5.45
C GLY A 27 20.60 -13.23 -6.31
N GLY A 28 20.33 -11.99 -5.88
CA GLY A 28 19.67 -10.97 -6.72
C GLY A 28 18.22 -11.34 -6.99
N ASP A 29 17.64 -12.11 -6.06
CA ASP A 29 16.32 -12.69 -6.15
C ASP A 29 15.26 -11.58 -6.07
N VAL A 30 14.62 -11.32 -7.20
CA VAL A 30 13.58 -10.30 -7.33
C VAL A 30 12.36 -10.66 -6.49
N GLY A 31 12.00 -11.94 -6.39
CA GLY A 31 10.86 -12.39 -5.61
C GLY A 31 11.05 -12.14 -4.11
N VAL A 32 12.23 -12.42 -3.58
CA VAL A 32 12.59 -12.08 -2.19
C VAL A 32 12.62 -10.56 -2.00
N ALA A 33 13.16 -9.81 -2.96
CA ALA A 33 13.14 -8.35 -2.91
C ALA A 33 11.71 -7.77 -2.84
N VAL A 34 10.74 -8.33 -3.60
CA VAL A 34 9.32 -7.91 -3.54
C VAL A 34 8.74 -8.11 -2.15
N ILE A 35 9.01 -9.26 -1.51
CA ILE A 35 8.53 -9.56 -0.17
C ILE A 35 9.11 -8.53 0.82
N LEU A 36 10.40 -8.24 0.72
CA LEU A 36 11.08 -7.26 1.56
C LEU A 36 10.52 -5.85 1.36
N VAL A 37 10.31 -5.40 0.12
CA VAL A 37 9.64 -4.11 -0.18
C VAL A 37 8.27 -4.06 0.50
N THR A 38 7.49 -5.13 0.38
CA THR A 38 6.14 -5.20 0.98
C THR A 38 6.19 -5.09 2.50
N ILE A 39 7.18 -5.73 3.15
CA ILE A 39 7.39 -5.62 4.60
C ILE A 39 7.78 -4.19 4.98
N VAL A 40 8.72 -3.56 4.28
CA VAL A 40 9.15 -2.18 4.53
C VAL A 40 7.97 -1.21 4.41
N ILE A 41 7.18 -1.32 3.34
CA ILE A 41 5.98 -0.51 3.15
C ILE A 41 4.98 -0.74 4.30
N ARG A 42 4.74 -1.99 4.70
CA ARG A 42 3.86 -2.30 5.84
C ARG A 42 4.34 -1.70 7.14
N LEU A 43 5.66 -1.67 7.40
CA LEU A 43 6.23 -1.07 8.60
C LEU A 43 6.06 0.46 8.59
N VAL A 44 6.26 1.11 7.44
CA VAL A 44 6.02 2.56 7.29
C VAL A 44 4.54 2.90 7.47
N LEU A 45 3.63 2.08 6.95
CA LEU A 45 2.18 2.27 7.08
C LEU A 45 1.62 1.80 8.44
N LEU A 46 2.39 1.05 9.24
CA LEU A 46 1.97 0.49 10.52
C LEU A 46 1.37 1.51 11.51
N PRO A 47 2.00 2.68 11.81
CA PRO A 47 1.41 3.66 12.72
C PRO A 47 0.04 4.14 12.24
N PHE A 48 -0.11 4.28 10.93
CA PHE A 48 -1.36 4.68 10.31
C PHE A 48 -2.41 3.57 10.36
N SER A 49 -2.02 2.32 10.08
CA SER A 49 -2.87 1.13 10.27
C SER A 49 -3.37 0.96 11.69
N LEU A 50 -2.50 1.18 12.69
CA LEU A 50 -2.88 1.13 14.10
C LEU A 50 -3.89 2.22 14.46
N SER A 51 -3.73 3.43 13.92
CA SER A 51 -4.68 4.52 14.12
C SER A 51 -6.08 4.16 13.61
N ALA A 52 -6.20 3.67 12.37
CA ALA A 52 -7.51 3.29 11.85
C ALA A 52 -8.09 2.05 12.54
N ALA A 53 -7.26 1.10 12.97
CA ALA A 53 -7.73 -0.06 13.74
C ALA A 53 -8.36 0.37 15.08
N ARG A 54 -7.83 1.40 15.74
CA ARG A 54 -8.45 2.00 16.94
C ARG A 54 -9.80 2.62 16.61
N THR A 55 -9.89 3.40 15.53
CA THR A 55 -11.16 3.97 15.05
C THR A 55 -12.19 2.87 14.76
N GLN A 56 -11.79 1.80 14.07
CA GLN A 56 -12.67 0.70 13.72
C GLN A 56 -13.24 0.00 14.97
N ARG A 57 -12.40 -0.21 16.00
CA ARG A 57 -12.85 -0.76 17.28
C ARG A 57 -13.87 0.16 17.97
N ALA A 58 -13.63 1.47 17.95
CA ALA A 58 -14.57 2.44 18.50
C ALA A 58 -15.90 2.45 17.72
N MET A 59 -15.87 2.37 16.39
CA MET A 59 -17.07 2.23 15.56
C MET A 59 -17.85 0.95 15.91
N LYS A 60 -17.15 -0.18 16.11
CA LYS A 60 -17.78 -1.43 16.52
C LYS A 60 -18.51 -1.31 17.86
N SER A 61 -17.99 -0.52 18.80
CA SER A 61 -18.67 -0.25 20.07
C SER A 61 -19.94 0.62 19.92
N LEU A 62 -20.05 1.38 18.83
CA LEU A 62 -21.21 2.22 18.52
C LEU A 62 -22.28 1.50 17.69
N GLU A 63 -21.96 0.34 17.09
CA GLU A 63 -22.93 -0.49 16.34
C GLU A 63 -24.28 -0.71 17.04
N PRO A 64 -24.36 -1.04 18.35
CA PRO A 64 -25.66 -1.19 19.01
C PRO A 64 -26.47 0.10 19.02
N LYS A 65 -25.85 1.25 19.33
CA LYS A 65 -26.52 2.57 19.32
C LYS A 65 -26.96 2.98 17.92
N ILE A 66 -26.17 2.64 16.90
CA ILE A 66 -26.54 2.87 15.50
C ILE A 66 -27.76 2.01 15.12
N LYS A 67 -27.88 0.79 15.64
CA LYS A 67 -29.07 -0.05 15.41
C LYS A 67 -30.31 0.54 16.07
N GLU A 68 -30.20 1.02 17.30
CA GLU A 68 -31.31 1.71 17.98
C GLU A 68 -31.77 2.96 17.21
N LEU A 69 -30.82 3.77 16.71
CA LEU A 69 -31.11 4.92 15.84
C LEU A 69 -31.84 4.51 14.55
N LYS A 70 -31.40 3.43 13.91
CA LYS A 70 -32.04 2.87 12.72
C LYS A 70 -33.48 2.41 12.97
N GLU A 71 -33.75 1.84 14.14
CA GLU A 71 -35.09 1.43 14.53
C GLU A 71 -35.99 2.62 14.86
N LYS A 72 -35.44 3.63 15.56
CA LYS A 72 -36.15 4.84 15.95
C LYS A 72 -36.51 5.74 14.75
N HIS A 73 -35.66 5.80 13.73
CA HIS A 73 -35.84 6.65 12.54
C HIS A 73 -36.23 5.85 11.28
N LYS A 74 -36.81 4.66 11.47
CA LYS A 74 -37.20 3.76 10.38
C LYS A 74 -38.21 4.45 9.43
N GLY A 75 -37.75 4.79 8.24
CA GLY A 75 -38.53 5.50 7.21
C GLY A 75 -38.04 6.92 6.89
N ASP A 76 -37.16 7.49 7.71
CA ASP A 76 -36.56 8.81 7.52
C ASP A 76 -35.03 8.68 7.40
N LYS A 77 -34.57 8.31 6.20
CA LYS A 77 -33.14 8.05 5.92
C LYS A 77 -32.26 9.28 6.14
N GLU A 78 -32.81 10.48 5.94
CA GLU A 78 -32.07 11.73 6.10
C GLU A 78 -31.78 11.98 7.59
N LYS A 79 -32.79 11.87 8.45
CA LYS A 79 -32.59 11.96 9.90
C LYS A 79 -31.72 10.83 10.45
N GLU A 80 -31.89 9.60 9.96
CA GLU A 80 -31.02 8.47 10.33
C GLU A 80 -29.54 8.79 10.06
N ALA A 81 -29.23 9.29 8.86
CA ALA A 81 -27.86 9.63 8.49
C ALA A 81 -27.29 10.76 9.37
N LEU A 82 -28.08 11.80 9.64
CA LEU A 82 -27.66 12.98 10.39
C LEU A 82 -27.44 12.69 11.88
N GLU A 83 -28.31 11.89 12.50
CA GLU A 83 -28.13 11.43 13.88
C GLU A 83 -26.95 10.45 14.01
N THR A 84 -26.78 9.54 13.04
CA THR A 84 -25.61 8.64 13.01
C THR A 84 -24.29 9.42 12.94
N LEU A 85 -24.24 10.48 12.12
CA LEU A 85 -23.06 11.33 11.99
C LEU A 85 -22.81 12.16 13.26
N SER A 86 -23.88 12.61 13.93
CA SER A 86 -23.81 13.30 15.21
C SER A 86 -23.27 12.39 16.31
N LEU A 87 -23.74 11.13 16.37
CA LEU A 87 -23.22 10.11 17.28
C LEU A 87 -21.72 9.86 17.09
N TYR A 88 -21.24 9.78 15.83
CA TYR A 88 -19.81 9.65 15.56
C TYR A 88 -19.00 10.85 16.05
N LYS A 89 -19.53 12.08 15.88
CA LYS A 89 -18.89 13.30 16.37
C LYS A 89 -18.83 13.34 17.90
N GLU A 90 -19.93 13.00 18.58
CA GLU A 90 -20.00 12.92 20.05
C GLU A 90 -19.00 11.91 20.61
N ALA A 91 -18.91 10.74 19.97
CA ALA A 91 -17.95 9.70 20.34
C ALA A 91 -16.51 10.01 19.92
N ARG A 92 -16.26 11.14 19.24
CA ARG A 92 -14.97 11.54 18.65
C ARG A 92 -14.34 10.46 17.76
N VAL A 93 -15.18 9.72 17.03
CA VAL A 93 -14.76 8.66 16.11
C VAL A 93 -14.83 9.19 14.67
N ASN A 94 -13.73 9.11 13.93
CA ASN A 94 -13.68 9.53 12.54
C ASN A 94 -13.82 8.34 11.56
N PRO A 95 -15.01 8.10 10.96
CA PRO A 95 -15.21 6.96 10.05
C PRO A 95 -14.33 7.00 8.79
N PHE A 96 -13.84 8.19 8.41
CA PHE A 96 -12.97 8.36 7.24
C PHE A 96 -11.54 7.87 7.45
N ALA A 97 -11.13 7.60 8.69
CA ALA A 97 -9.79 7.08 8.98
C ALA A 97 -9.54 5.72 8.27
N THR A 98 -10.57 4.87 8.19
CA THR A 98 -10.51 3.58 7.48
C THR A 98 -10.36 3.76 5.97
N ILE A 99 -11.11 4.70 5.40
CA ILE A 99 -11.04 5.03 3.96
C ILE A 99 -9.65 5.55 3.60
N LEU A 100 -9.03 6.35 4.47
CA LEU A 100 -7.72 6.92 4.23
C LEU A 100 -6.61 5.86 4.09
N ILE A 101 -6.70 4.70 4.79
CA ILE A 101 -5.80 3.56 4.55
C ILE A 101 -5.96 2.98 3.16
N VAL A 102 -7.19 2.69 2.77
CA VAL A 102 -7.47 2.11 1.46
C VAL A 102 -7.00 3.06 0.36
N PHE A 103 -7.19 4.36 0.55
CA PHE A 103 -6.77 5.39 -0.39
C PHE A 103 -5.26 5.45 -0.59
N ILE A 104 -4.45 5.12 0.43
CA ILE A 104 -2.99 5.02 0.30
C ILE A 104 -2.59 3.65 -0.27
N GLN A 105 -3.30 2.59 0.08
CA GLN A 105 -2.98 1.23 -0.33
C GLN A 105 -3.15 1.00 -1.84
N ILE A 106 -4.17 1.59 -2.47
CA ILE A 106 -4.43 1.43 -3.91
C ILE A 106 -3.30 2.02 -4.78
N PRO A 107 -2.87 3.28 -4.60
CA PRO A 107 -1.72 3.85 -5.29
C PRO A 107 -0.44 3.03 -5.16
N VAL A 108 -0.16 2.50 -3.96
CA VAL A 108 1.02 1.66 -3.71
C VAL A 108 0.97 0.39 -4.55
N LEU A 109 -0.18 -0.27 -4.62
CA LEU A 109 -0.35 -1.48 -5.43
C LEU A 109 -0.19 -1.17 -6.93
N LEU A 110 -0.78 -0.06 -7.40
CA LEU A 110 -0.65 0.37 -8.79
C LEU A 110 0.80 0.71 -9.15
N ALA A 111 1.53 1.34 -8.24
CA ALA A 111 2.94 1.64 -8.43
C ALA A 111 3.79 0.37 -8.55
N LEU A 112 3.58 -0.60 -7.64
CA LEU A 112 4.26 -1.90 -7.74
C LEU A 112 3.93 -2.61 -9.06
N TYR A 113 2.65 -2.64 -9.46
CA TYR A 113 2.23 -3.22 -10.73
C TYR A 113 2.91 -2.54 -11.92
N TRP A 114 2.93 -1.21 -11.96
CA TRP A 114 3.56 -0.45 -13.05
C TRP A 114 5.08 -0.60 -13.08
N VAL A 115 5.73 -0.77 -11.92
CA VAL A 115 7.16 -1.08 -11.87
C VAL A 115 7.43 -2.38 -12.61
N PHE A 116 6.72 -3.47 -12.30
CA PHE A 116 6.91 -4.74 -13.01
C PHE A 116 6.40 -4.74 -14.45
N TYR A 117 5.40 -3.91 -14.76
CA TYR A 117 4.85 -3.83 -16.11
C TYR A 117 5.75 -3.05 -17.08
N TYR A 118 6.38 -1.97 -16.62
CA TYR A 118 7.21 -1.10 -17.46
C TYR A 118 8.72 -1.36 -17.35
N GLU A 119 9.20 -1.85 -16.21
CA GLU A 119 10.63 -2.01 -15.95
C GLU A 119 11.01 -3.50 -15.99
N PRO A 120 11.87 -3.91 -16.94
CA PRO A 120 12.34 -5.29 -17.01
C PRO A 120 13.37 -5.59 -15.92
N PHE A 121 13.07 -6.55 -15.05
CA PHE A 121 13.99 -7.08 -14.04
C PHE A 121 14.65 -8.40 -14.50
N SER A 122 14.86 -8.59 -15.80
CA SER A 122 15.45 -9.81 -16.36
C SER A 122 16.98 -9.81 -16.33
N THR A 123 17.61 -8.64 -16.51
CA THR A 123 19.08 -8.48 -16.48
C THR A 123 19.47 -7.15 -15.85
N VAL A 124 20.71 -7.05 -15.36
CA VAL A 124 21.25 -5.83 -14.76
C VAL A 124 21.19 -4.65 -15.73
N ASP A 125 21.54 -4.88 -17.00
CA ASP A 125 21.56 -3.84 -18.03
C ASP A 125 20.17 -3.32 -18.43
N ALA A 126 19.12 -4.08 -18.10
CA ALA A 126 17.75 -3.71 -18.38
C ALA A 126 17.17 -2.74 -17.32
N ILE A 127 17.88 -2.51 -16.22
CA ILE A 127 17.50 -1.53 -15.19
C ILE A 127 17.59 -0.11 -15.76
N ASN A 128 16.50 0.63 -15.63
CA ASN A 128 16.41 2.02 -15.99
C ASN A 128 17.16 2.92 -14.97
N THR A 129 18.45 3.09 -15.23
CA THR A 129 19.34 3.91 -14.41
C THR A 129 18.95 5.39 -14.35
N ALA A 130 18.21 5.90 -15.34
CA ALA A 130 17.76 7.30 -15.37
C ALA A 130 16.74 7.63 -14.27
N ARG A 131 16.06 6.62 -13.71
CA ARG A 131 15.11 6.77 -12.60
C ARG A 131 15.71 6.48 -11.22
N LEU A 132 16.97 6.05 -11.18
CA LEU A 132 17.61 5.73 -9.91
C LEU A 132 18.03 7.01 -9.19
N TYR A 133 17.80 7.02 -7.88
CA TYR A 133 18.39 8.01 -6.99
C TYR A 133 19.90 7.77 -6.90
N GLY A 134 20.67 8.83 -6.69
CA GLY A 134 22.14 8.71 -6.61
C GLY A 134 22.65 7.81 -5.48
N ILE A 135 21.80 7.49 -4.49
CA ILE A 135 22.12 6.59 -3.38
C ILE A 135 21.78 5.12 -3.66
N THR A 136 21.12 4.82 -4.78
CA THR A 136 20.62 3.47 -5.05
C THR A 136 21.73 2.62 -5.67
N PRO A 137 22.17 1.54 -5.00
CA PRO A 137 23.20 0.67 -5.56
C PRO A 137 22.65 -0.10 -6.76
N THR A 138 23.45 -0.18 -7.83
CA THR A 138 23.15 -1.03 -8.98
C THR A 138 23.49 -2.49 -8.63
N PRO A 139 22.55 -3.45 -8.79
CA PRO A 139 22.83 -4.86 -8.51
C PRO A 139 23.86 -5.42 -9.50
N GLY A 140 24.74 -6.31 -9.03
CA GLY A 140 25.72 -7.00 -9.89
C GLY A 140 25.14 -8.22 -10.62
N PHE A 141 24.02 -8.75 -10.16
CA PHE A 141 23.30 -9.89 -10.74
C PHE A 141 21.81 -9.77 -10.39
N ILE A 142 20.95 -10.28 -11.27
CA ILE A 142 19.51 -10.37 -11.05
C ILE A 142 19.06 -11.79 -11.35
N SER A 143 18.24 -12.34 -10.46
CA SER A 143 17.62 -13.64 -10.61
C SER A 143 16.10 -13.50 -10.53
N LEU A 144 15.41 -14.08 -11.51
CA LEU A 144 13.97 -14.26 -11.47
C LEU A 144 13.58 -15.59 -10.81
N ASP A 145 14.55 -16.38 -10.34
CA ASP A 145 14.30 -17.60 -9.59
C ASP A 145 14.16 -17.30 -8.10
N PHE A 146 12.93 -17.44 -7.61
CA PHE A 146 12.56 -17.33 -6.21
C PHE A 146 13.12 -18.49 -5.40
N PHE A 147 13.85 -18.15 -4.33
CA PHE A 147 14.66 -19.06 -3.53
C PHE A 147 15.57 -19.96 -4.38
N GLY A 148 16.00 -19.48 -5.55
CA GLY A 148 16.85 -20.22 -6.49
C GLY A 148 16.24 -21.49 -7.08
N SER A 149 14.92 -21.71 -6.91
CA SER A 149 14.26 -22.96 -7.33
C SER A 149 12.93 -22.76 -8.03
N ILE A 150 12.25 -21.64 -7.80
CA ILE A 150 10.92 -21.36 -8.35
C ILE A 150 11.03 -20.17 -9.30
N SER A 151 10.94 -20.38 -10.61
CA SER A 151 10.97 -19.26 -11.54
C SER A 151 9.72 -18.38 -11.43
N VAL A 152 9.91 -17.09 -11.17
CA VAL A 152 8.87 -16.05 -11.11
C VAL A 152 8.61 -15.46 -12.49
N ALA A 153 9.56 -15.61 -13.41
CA ALA A 153 9.34 -15.33 -14.82
C ALA A 153 8.26 -16.28 -15.36
N GLY A 154 7.20 -15.72 -15.94
CA GLY A 154 6.15 -16.52 -16.56
C GLY A 154 6.77 -17.46 -17.60
N LYS A 155 6.62 -18.77 -17.41
CA LYS A 155 6.75 -19.74 -18.51
C LYS A 155 5.62 -19.45 -19.48
N SER A 156 5.87 -18.60 -20.46
CA SER A 156 5.10 -18.57 -21.70
C SER A 156 6.02 -18.77 -22.87
#